data_AF-A0A3A8B8P9-F1
#
_entry.id   AF-A0A3A8B8P9-F1
#
_cell.length_a   1.000
_cell.length_b   1.000
_cell.length_c   1.000
_cell.angle_alpha   90.00
_cell.angle_beta   90.00
_cell.angle_gamma   90.00
#
_symmetry.space_group_name_H-M   'P 1'
#
loop_
_entity.id
_entity.type
_entity.pdbx_description
1 polymer ?
#
loop_
_entity_poly.entity_id
_entity_poly.type
_entity_poly.pdbx_seq_one_letter_code
_entity_poly.pdbx_strand_id
1 'polypeptide(L)'
;MVKSRIGWTVLGAALSVALTGFATAQDGDVQIKQYDDGGVYEGAFRDGLQHGTGTYTLPNGYEYVGEWVDGEIKGQGVARFPNGSVYEGEFAQGKPNGLGKIVFTDGGTYEGTWKDGKITGRGVAVYANGVRYEGEFLNAMHHGHGKMTSPGGYVYDGTWVNGVKDGRATITYPDGAIYEGQVLRGARHGQGTLTMPDGLIYEGLWKDGQIDGAGKLTQPNGDVYEGALVSGRREGKGRVTYANGDVYEGDFHDDKRDGAGKFIGDDGFVYEGEWVAGAIAGKGTVTYPDGSVYVGEFRDDLANGEGKITYPDGSTYEGEWVDGVIEGQGRATYPNGLVYEGGFKSARNHGYGIMTYADGYRYEGDWVEGQRQGEGTATYPDGTVYVGEFKDGQRHGTGKIVMPDGFTYEGEWKNGEIDGQGVATYTNGDVYEGAFKAGKRQGSGTMRYSNGASASGKWIDGALDSDGAVTTPPEPQTGEENAAETGAETPAAAEETPAGQAETPPAE
;
A
#
# COMPACT_ATOMS: atom_id res chain seq x y z
N MET A 1 11.69 64.61 29.10
CA MET A 1 11.00 65.45 28.09
C MET A 1 10.44 64.48 27.06
N VAL A 2 9.14 64.33 26.78
CA VAL A 2 7.92 65.09 27.07
C VAL A 2 6.78 64.07 27.24
N LYS A 3 5.89 64.31 28.20
CA LYS A 3 4.64 63.57 28.45
C LYS A 3 3.59 64.01 27.43
N SER A 4 2.78 63.08 26.90
CA SER A 4 1.48 63.40 26.33
C SER A 4 0.42 62.43 26.85
N ARG A 5 -0.55 62.97 27.57
CA ARG A 5 -1.77 62.33 28.07
C ARG A 5 -2.90 62.69 27.11
N ILE A 6 -3.63 61.71 26.58
CA ILE A 6 -4.96 61.85 25.96
C ILE A 6 -5.63 60.50 26.26
N GLY A 7 -6.65 60.35 27.12
CA GLY A 7 -7.90 61.09 27.19
C GLY A 7 -8.98 60.23 26.51
N TRP A 8 -9.49 59.19 27.20
CA TRP A 8 -10.58 58.34 26.70
C TRP A 8 -11.90 59.10 26.85
N THR A 9 -12.51 59.47 25.72
CA THR A 9 -13.85 60.04 25.67
C THR A 9 -14.87 58.91 25.51
N VAL A 10 -15.68 58.69 26.54
CA VAL A 10 -16.89 57.87 26.47
C VAL A 10 -17.90 58.60 25.59
N LEU A 11 -18.16 58.08 24.39
CA LEU A 11 -19.21 58.58 23.53
C LEU A 11 -20.53 57.90 23.93
N GLY A 12 -21.31 58.58 24.77
CA GLY A 12 -22.71 58.22 25.01
C GLY A 12 -23.50 58.52 23.75
N ALA A 13 -23.90 57.48 23.00
CA ALA A 13 -24.84 57.62 21.91
C ALA A 13 -26.24 57.84 22.50
N ALA A 14 -26.65 59.12 22.58
CA ALA A 14 -28.03 59.50 22.78
C ALA A 14 -28.84 58.99 21.58
N LEU A 15 -29.73 58.04 21.81
CA LEU A 15 -30.70 57.60 20.82
C LEU A 15 -31.74 58.72 20.67
N SER A 16 -31.50 59.62 19.72
CA SER A 16 -32.47 60.61 19.28
C SER A 16 -33.65 59.90 18.64
N VAL A 17 -34.77 59.82 19.38
CA VAL A 17 -36.06 59.40 18.86
C VAL A 17 -36.50 60.44 17.83
N ALA A 18 -36.30 60.13 16.55
CA ALA A 18 -36.92 60.86 15.47
C ALA A 18 -38.38 60.42 15.38
N LEU A 19 -39.27 61.14 16.06
CA LEU A 19 -40.71 61.10 15.82
C LEU A 19 -40.98 61.66 14.43
N THR A 20 -40.96 60.81 13.41
CA THR A 20 -41.61 61.13 12.13
C THR A 20 -43.12 61.03 12.34
N GLY A 21 -43.76 62.18 12.47
CA GLY A 21 -45.20 62.29 12.64
C GLY A 21 -45.95 61.75 11.42
N PHE A 22 -46.71 60.68 11.63
CA PHE A 22 -47.90 60.40 10.85
C PHE A 22 -49.08 61.02 11.61
N ALA A 23 -49.35 62.29 11.34
CA ALA A 23 -50.58 62.92 11.77
C ALA A 23 -51.67 62.60 10.75
N THR A 24 -52.47 61.58 11.02
CA THR A 24 -53.86 61.56 10.55
C THR A 24 -54.70 62.16 11.66
N ALA A 25 -55.37 63.27 11.35
CA ALA A 25 -56.30 63.90 12.26
C ALA A 25 -57.49 62.95 12.52
N GLN A 26 -57.56 62.40 13.74
CA GLN A 26 -58.80 61.87 14.30
C GLN A 26 -59.25 62.80 15.42
N ASP A 27 -60.40 63.41 15.19
CA ASP A 27 -61.08 64.38 16.06
C ASP A 27 -61.80 63.62 17.19
N GLY A 28 -61.03 63.17 18.18
CA GLY A 28 -61.54 62.46 19.36
C GLY A 28 -60.83 62.95 20.61
N ASP A 29 -61.61 63.40 21.61
CA ASP A 29 -61.09 63.80 22.91
C ASP A 29 -60.27 62.65 23.52
N VAL A 30 -58.98 62.91 23.76
CA VAL A 30 -58.10 61.99 24.50
C VAL A 30 -58.62 61.89 25.94
N GLN A 31 -58.93 60.67 26.36
CA GLN A 31 -59.46 60.38 27.70
C GLN A 31 -58.53 59.44 28.45
N ILE A 32 -58.49 59.61 29.77
CA ILE A 32 -57.79 58.71 30.68
C ILE A 32 -58.83 57.87 31.42
N LYS A 33 -58.71 56.54 31.34
CA LYS A 33 -59.57 55.59 32.06
C LYS A 33 -58.73 54.62 32.85
N GLN A 34 -59.00 54.55 34.15
CA GLN A 34 -58.43 53.57 35.06
C GLN A 34 -59.40 52.39 35.22
N TYR A 35 -58.87 51.18 35.24
CA TYR A 35 -59.62 49.94 35.37
C TYR A 35 -59.36 49.29 36.74
N ASP A 36 -60.25 48.38 37.15
CA ASP A 36 -60.18 47.71 38.46
C ASP A 36 -58.94 46.82 38.64
N ASP A 37 -58.33 46.38 37.54
CA ASP A 37 -57.06 45.64 37.51
C ASP A 37 -55.83 46.55 37.73
N GLY A 38 -56.05 47.85 37.95
CA GLY A 38 -55.02 48.87 38.09
C GLY A 38 -54.47 49.35 36.76
N GLY A 39 -54.97 48.85 35.62
CA GLY A 39 -54.59 49.30 34.30
C GLY A 39 -55.04 50.74 34.04
N VAL A 40 -54.25 51.48 33.27
CA VAL A 40 -54.57 52.85 32.86
C VAL A 40 -54.46 52.94 31.34
N TYR A 41 -55.56 53.32 30.69
CA TYR A 41 -55.58 53.64 29.27
C TYR A 41 -55.68 55.15 29.08
N GLU A 42 -54.86 55.69 28.19
CA GLU A 42 -54.88 57.07 27.71
C GLU A 42 -55.00 57.06 26.19
N GLY A 43 -56.12 57.55 25.64
CA GLY A 43 -56.36 57.56 24.20
C GLY A 43 -57.80 57.90 23.83
N ALA A 44 -58.13 57.74 22.54
CA ALA A 44 -59.46 58.00 22.04
C ALA A 44 -60.44 56.83 22.30
N PHE A 45 -61.73 57.17 22.40
CA PHE A 45 -62.80 56.20 22.57
C PHE A 45 -63.84 56.34 21.46
N ARG A 46 -64.36 55.21 20.99
CA ARG A 46 -65.53 55.13 20.09
C ARG A 46 -66.57 54.24 20.74
N ASP A 47 -67.78 54.76 20.93
CA ASP A 47 -68.90 54.05 21.57
C ASP A 47 -68.55 53.47 22.96
N GLY A 48 -67.70 54.17 23.71
CA GLY A 48 -67.26 53.75 25.05
C GLY A 48 -66.14 52.69 25.07
N LEU A 49 -65.63 52.28 23.90
CA LEU A 49 -64.53 51.34 23.73
C LEU A 49 -63.28 52.07 23.23
N GLN A 50 -62.09 51.59 23.59
CA GLN A 50 -60.81 52.14 23.16
C GLN A 50 -60.70 52.04 21.63
N HIS A 51 -60.35 53.13 20.96
CA HIS A 51 -60.27 53.18 19.50
C HIS A 51 -59.23 54.20 19.02
N GLY A 52 -58.58 53.96 17.89
CA GLY A 52 -57.52 54.83 17.37
C GLY A 52 -56.17 54.52 18.01
N THR A 53 -55.33 55.53 18.26
CA THR A 53 -54.04 55.31 18.95
C THR A 53 -54.17 55.60 20.44
N GLY A 54 -53.59 54.75 21.29
CA GLY A 54 -53.58 54.96 22.73
C GLY A 54 -52.49 54.19 23.47
N THR A 55 -52.26 54.63 24.70
CA THR A 55 -51.28 54.07 25.64
C THR A 55 -52.02 53.31 26.73
N TYR A 56 -51.64 52.06 26.97
CA TYR A 56 -52.16 51.23 28.06
C TYR A 56 -51.02 50.75 28.94
N THR A 57 -51.12 51.00 30.24
CA THR A 57 -50.13 50.59 31.23
C THR A 57 -50.76 49.72 32.29
N LEU A 58 -50.03 48.74 32.80
CA LEU A 58 -50.42 47.88 33.92
C LEU A 58 -49.42 48.02 35.07
N PRO A 59 -49.86 47.85 36.34
CA PRO A 59 -48.96 47.93 37.51
C PRO A 59 -47.83 46.89 37.50
N ASN A 60 -47.98 45.81 36.73
CA ASN A 60 -46.94 44.78 36.55
C ASN A 60 -45.78 45.23 35.64
N GLY A 61 -45.83 46.45 35.10
CA GLY A 61 -44.80 46.99 34.20
C GLY A 61 -45.05 46.71 32.71
N TYR A 62 -46.20 46.13 32.34
CA TYR A 62 -46.60 46.06 30.93
C TYR A 62 -47.05 47.44 30.45
N GLU A 63 -46.53 47.85 29.31
CA GLU A 63 -46.92 49.08 28.60
C GLU A 63 -47.18 48.73 27.14
N TYR A 64 -48.26 49.23 26.56
CA TYR A 64 -48.57 49.17 25.14
C TYR A 64 -48.86 50.57 24.60
N VAL A 65 -48.26 50.94 23.48
CA VAL A 65 -48.55 52.17 22.74
C VAL A 65 -48.83 51.80 21.30
N GLY A 66 -50.04 52.04 20.81
CA GLY A 66 -50.37 51.69 19.42
C GLY A 66 -51.85 51.75 19.10
N GLU A 67 -52.22 51.06 18.03
CA GLU A 67 -53.57 51.02 17.48
C GLU A 67 -54.52 50.15 18.33
N TRP A 68 -55.76 50.65 18.46
CA TRP A 68 -56.89 50.04 19.13
C TRP A 68 -58.10 50.05 18.21
N VAL A 69 -58.82 48.94 18.16
CA VAL A 69 -60.06 48.81 17.39
C VAL A 69 -61.12 48.19 18.29
N ASP A 70 -62.08 49.02 18.70
CA ASP A 70 -63.29 48.60 19.43
C ASP A 70 -62.96 47.82 20.71
N GLY A 71 -62.00 48.33 21.47
CA GLY A 71 -61.54 47.80 22.74
C GLY A 71 -60.47 46.72 22.66
N GLU A 72 -60.07 46.32 21.45
CA GLU A 72 -58.97 45.37 21.25
C GLU A 72 -57.70 46.07 20.76
N ILE A 73 -56.56 45.68 21.34
CA ILE A 73 -55.23 45.99 20.78
C ILE A 73 -55.12 45.25 19.44
N LYS A 74 -55.14 46.03 18.36
CA LYS A 74 -55.17 45.52 16.98
C LYS A 74 -54.56 46.54 16.03
N GLY A 75 -53.64 46.07 15.18
CA GLY A 75 -52.87 46.93 14.28
C GLY A 75 -51.43 47.15 14.75
N GLN A 76 -50.80 48.25 14.37
CA GLN A 76 -49.39 48.51 14.71
C GLN A 76 -49.24 49.05 16.13
N GLY A 77 -48.19 48.61 16.83
CA GLY A 77 -47.88 49.15 18.16
C GLY A 77 -46.54 48.69 18.72
N VAL A 78 -46.24 49.20 19.91
CA VAL A 78 -45.05 48.89 20.70
C VAL A 78 -45.50 48.41 22.08
N ALA A 79 -45.10 47.19 22.47
CA ALA A 79 -45.31 46.65 23.81
C ALA A 79 -43.98 46.53 24.57
N ARG A 80 -43.91 47.10 25.77
CA ARG A 80 -42.89 46.76 26.77
C ARG A 80 -43.47 45.74 27.72
N PHE A 81 -42.82 44.60 27.83
CA PHE A 81 -43.24 43.52 28.71
C PHE A 81 -42.63 43.66 30.10
N PRO A 82 -43.28 43.13 31.15
CA PRO A 82 -42.77 43.14 32.53
C PRO A 82 -41.35 42.58 32.69
N ASN A 83 -40.94 41.66 31.81
CA ASN A 83 -39.60 41.08 31.83
C ASN A 83 -38.53 42.01 31.22
N GLY A 84 -38.92 43.20 30.74
CA GLY A 84 -38.05 44.20 30.11
C GLY A 84 -37.91 44.07 28.59
N SER A 85 -38.49 43.03 27.97
CA SER A 85 -38.48 42.88 26.51
C SER A 85 -39.35 43.95 25.84
N VAL A 86 -38.95 44.41 24.67
CA VAL A 86 -39.71 45.40 23.88
C VAL A 86 -40.05 44.79 22.53
N TYR A 87 -41.34 44.71 22.21
CA TYR A 87 -41.84 44.31 20.90
C TYR A 87 -42.40 45.52 20.15
N GLU A 88 -42.12 45.60 18.86
CA GLU A 88 -42.67 46.56 17.92
C GLU A 88 -43.19 45.81 16.70
N GLY A 89 -44.46 45.99 16.34
CA GLY A 89 -45.05 45.33 15.18
C GLY A 89 -46.57 45.25 15.23
N GLU A 90 -47.10 44.31 14.45
CA GLU A 90 -48.54 44.10 14.34
C GLU A 90 -49.11 43.29 15.52
N PHE A 91 -50.34 43.64 15.91
CA PHE A 91 -51.10 42.98 16.96
C PHE A 91 -52.46 42.53 16.43
N ALA A 92 -52.91 41.38 16.93
CA ALA A 92 -54.29 40.92 16.80
C ALA A 92 -54.72 40.27 18.10
N GLN A 93 -55.93 40.60 18.58
CA GLN A 93 -56.47 40.10 19.85
C GLN A 93 -55.51 40.33 21.04
N GLY A 94 -54.84 41.49 21.05
CA GLY A 94 -53.87 41.85 22.08
C GLY A 94 -52.57 41.04 22.12
N LYS A 95 -52.28 40.27 21.07
CA LYS A 95 -51.04 39.50 20.96
C LYS A 95 -50.25 39.90 19.72
N PRO A 96 -48.91 39.85 19.77
CA PRO A 96 -48.07 39.92 18.58
C PRO A 96 -48.58 39.00 17.47
N ASN A 97 -48.82 39.54 16.29
CA ASN A 97 -49.36 38.84 15.12
C ASN A 97 -48.81 39.50 13.86
N GLY A 98 -48.63 38.78 12.75
CA GLY A 98 -48.06 39.37 11.54
C GLY A 98 -46.56 39.66 11.69
N LEU A 99 -46.06 40.76 11.14
CA LEU A 99 -44.63 41.09 11.19
C LEU A 99 -44.30 41.93 12.42
N GLY A 100 -43.18 41.62 13.07
CA GLY A 100 -42.68 42.45 14.16
C GLY A 100 -41.30 42.06 14.66
N LYS A 101 -40.74 42.95 15.47
CA LYS A 101 -39.42 42.87 16.06
C LYS A 101 -39.51 42.88 17.57
N ILE A 102 -38.82 41.96 18.22
CA ILE A 102 -38.63 41.97 19.67
C ILE A 102 -37.15 42.16 20.00
N VAL A 103 -36.86 43.00 20.98
CA VAL A 103 -35.57 43.11 21.66
C VAL A 103 -35.74 42.50 23.05
N PHE A 104 -34.99 41.44 23.31
CA PHE A 104 -34.94 40.76 24.60
C PHE A 104 -34.00 41.49 25.56
N THR A 105 -34.15 41.23 26.87
CA THR A 105 -33.35 41.91 27.90
C THR A 105 -31.89 41.55 27.94
N ASP A 106 -31.52 40.40 27.38
CA ASP A 106 -30.13 40.01 27.17
C ASP A 106 -29.48 40.72 25.95
N GLY A 107 -30.23 41.57 25.26
CA GLY A 107 -29.81 42.27 24.04
C GLY A 107 -30.02 41.46 22.76
N GLY A 108 -30.51 40.22 22.86
CA GLY A 108 -30.91 39.44 21.69
C GLY A 108 -32.10 40.07 20.97
N THR A 109 -32.28 39.75 19.70
CA THR A 109 -33.39 40.24 18.89
C THR A 109 -34.02 39.12 18.08
N TYR A 110 -35.31 39.23 17.81
CA TYR A 110 -35.97 38.48 16.73
C TYR A 110 -36.80 39.44 15.89
N GLU A 111 -36.69 39.35 14.57
CA GLU A 111 -37.46 40.14 13.61
C GLU A 111 -38.06 39.18 12.58
N GLY A 112 -39.38 39.09 12.51
CA GLY A 112 -40.04 38.13 11.63
C GLY A 112 -41.53 37.98 11.88
N THR A 113 -42.07 36.82 11.50
CA THR A 113 -43.49 36.53 11.59
C THR A 113 -43.91 36.04 12.99
N TRP A 114 -45.08 36.49 13.41
CA TRP A 114 -45.72 36.18 14.67
C TRP A 114 -47.14 35.66 14.40
N LYS A 115 -47.57 34.70 15.20
CA LYS A 115 -48.96 34.23 15.21
C LYS A 115 -49.39 33.93 16.62
N ASP A 116 -50.45 34.59 17.08
CA ASP A 116 -51.03 34.42 18.41
C ASP A 116 -50.00 34.57 19.54
N GLY A 117 -49.08 35.53 19.39
CA GLY A 117 -48.01 35.80 20.34
C GLY A 117 -46.80 34.86 20.24
N LYS A 118 -46.77 33.95 19.27
CA LYS A 118 -45.67 32.99 19.06
C LYS A 118 -44.84 33.35 17.84
N ILE A 119 -43.53 33.29 17.99
CA ILE A 119 -42.55 33.35 16.89
C ILE A 119 -42.78 32.15 15.97
N THR A 120 -43.08 32.39 14.71
CA THR A 120 -43.38 31.35 13.72
C THR A 120 -43.11 31.84 12.30
N GLY A 121 -42.95 30.97 11.31
CA GLY A 121 -42.65 31.39 9.94
C GLY A 121 -41.23 31.95 9.80
N ARG A 122 -40.99 32.84 8.84
CA ARG A 122 -39.63 33.31 8.56
C ARG A 122 -39.24 34.48 9.44
N GLY A 123 -37.96 34.53 9.83
CA GLY A 123 -37.40 35.65 10.56
C GLY A 123 -35.88 35.57 10.73
N VAL A 124 -35.35 36.59 11.39
CA VAL A 124 -33.94 36.73 11.75
C VAL A 124 -33.84 36.87 13.26
N ALA A 125 -33.10 35.96 13.90
CA ALA A 125 -32.72 36.08 15.31
C ALA A 125 -31.23 36.45 15.42
N VAL A 126 -30.91 37.39 16.29
CA VAL A 126 -29.53 37.69 16.71
C VAL A 126 -29.47 37.44 18.21
N TYR A 127 -28.68 36.47 18.64
CA TYR A 127 -28.55 36.11 20.05
C TYR A 127 -27.54 37.00 20.75
N ALA A 128 -27.65 37.12 22.08
CA ALA A 128 -26.73 37.92 22.90
C ALA A 128 -25.24 37.54 22.74
N ASN A 129 -24.97 36.28 22.38
CA ASN A 129 -23.63 35.78 22.08
C ASN A 129 -23.13 36.12 20.65
N GLY A 130 -23.90 36.89 19.88
CA GLY A 130 -23.58 37.30 18.51
C GLY A 130 -23.93 36.27 17.43
N VAL A 131 -24.44 35.08 17.79
CA VAL A 131 -24.94 34.11 16.80
C VAL A 131 -26.13 34.73 16.07
N ARG A 132 -26.13 34.63 14.74
CA ARG A 132 -27.25 35.05 13.90
C ARG A 132 -27.91 33.83 13.27
N TYR A 133 -29.22 33.72 13.36
CA TYR A 133 -30.02 32.73 12.63
C TYR A 133 -30.98 33.45 11.69
N GLU A 134 -31.07 32.99 10.45
CA GLU A 134 -32.04 33.45 9.46
C GLU A 134 -32.72 32.23 8.84
N GLY A 135 -34.04 32.12 9.00
CA GLY A 135 -34.74 30.93 8.56
C GLY A 135 -36.16 30.84 9.08
N GLU A 136 -36.70 29.63 9.04
CA GLU A 136 -38.03 29.32 9.52
C GLU A 136 -38.04 29.01 11.02
N PHE A 137 -39.14 29.37 11.67
CA PHE A 137 -39.38 29.15 13.08
C PHE A 137 -40.73 28.47 13.27
N LEU A 138 -40.81 27.62 14.30
CA LEU A 138 -42.06 27.03 14.75
C LEU A 138 -42.08 27.08 16.28
N ASN A 139 -43.01 27.87 16.85
CA ASN A 139 -43.12 28.08 18.29
C ASN A 139 -41.78 28.50 18.93
N ALA A 140 -41.12 29.52 18.35
CA ALA A 140 -39.81 30.04 18.75
C ALA A 140 -38.60 29.07 18.58
N MET A 141 -38.80 27.86 18.06
CA MET A 141 -37.70 26.94 17.71
C MET A 141 -37.32 27.09 16.24
N HIS A 142 -36.03 26.95 15.92
CA HIS A 142 -35.57 26.84 14.52
C HIS A 142 -36.24 25.65 13.84
N HIS A 143 -36.77 25.87 12.65
CA HIS A 143 -37.46 24.84 11.88
C HIS A 143 -37.26 25.04 10.39
N GLY A 144 -37.71 24.08 9.57
CA GLY A 144 -37.60 24.17 8.11
C GLY A 144 -36.15 24.34 7.66
N HIS A 145 -35.91 25.29 6.76
CA HIS A 145 -34.56 25.64 6.33
C HIS A 145 -34.09 26.93 7.02
N GLY A 146 -32.82 26.96 7.43
CA GLY A 146 -32.25 28.15 8.02
C GLY A 146 -30.72 28.15 8.08
N LYS A 147 -30.18 29.36 8.06
CA LYS A 147 -28.76 29.67 8.12
C LYS A 147 -28.37 30.24 9.47
N MET A 148 -27.52 29.54 10.18
CA MET A 148 -26.91 29.97 11.44
C MET A 148 -25.46 30.38 11.19
N THR A 149 -25.10 31.61 11.53
CA THR A 149 -23.73 32.15 11.45
C THR A 149 -23.25 32.48 12.86
N SER A 150 -22.10 31.92 13.24
CA SER A 150 -21.41 32.26 14.47
C SER A 150 -20.36 33.36 14.21
N PRO A 151 -20.11 34.28 15.16
CA PRO A 151 -19.03 35.27 15.05
C PRO A 151 -17.64 34.64 14.81
N GLY A 152 -17.44 33.38 15.22
CA GLY A 152 -16.21 32.62 15.02
C GLY A 152 -16.03 32.00 13.62
N GLY A 153 -16.89 32.32 12.66
CA GLY A 153 -16.78 31.85 11.26
C GLY A 153 -17.49 30.53 10.94
N TYR A 154 -18.01 29.82 11.95
CA TYR A 154 -18.85 28.63 11.72
C TYR A 154 -20.19 29.04 11.10
N VAL A 155 -20.55 28.40 9.99
CA VAL A 155 -21.84 28.57 9.32
C VAL A 155 -22.51 27.21 9.16
N TYR A 156 -23.78 27.11 9.53
CA TYR A 156 -24.66 25.99 9.21
C TYR A 156 -25.79 26.51 8.35
N ASP A 157 -25.92 26.02 7.13
CA ASP A 157 -26.99 26.38 6.21
C ASP A 157 -27.73 25.10 5.82
N GLY A 158 -28.91 24.87 6.39
CA GLY A 158 -29.58 23.58 6.20
C GLY A 158 -30.88 23.39 6.96
N THR A 159 -31.25 22.12 7.09
CA THR A 159 -32.55 21.72 7.64
C THR A 159 -32.54 21.68 9.17
N TRP A 160 -33.64 22.12 9.78
CA TRP A 160 -33.89 22.16 11.21
C TRP A 160 -35.23 21.53 11.55
N VAL A 161 -35.25 20.66 12.57
CA VAL A 161 -36.45 20.03 13.10
C VAL A 161 -36.54 20.32 14.59
N ASN A 162 -37.49 21.18 14.99
CA ASN A 162 -37.73 21.56 16.39
C ASN A 162 -36.45 21.98 17.13
N GLY A 163 -35.65 22.86 16.53
CA GLY A 163 -34.39 23.37 17.09
C GLY A 163 -33.18 22.45 16.88
N VAL A 164 -33.36 21.27 16.29
CA VAL A 164 -32.28 20.31 16.04
C VAL A 164 -31.86 20.35 14.57
N LYS A 165 -30.55 20.42 14.32
CA LYS A 165 -29.95 20.27 12.99
C LYS A 165 -30.17 18.83 12.50
N ASP A 166 -31.07 18.64 11.55
CA ASP A 166 -31.50 17.31 11.08
C ASP A 166 -32.01 17.41 9.64
N GLY A 167 -31.41 16.65 8.71
CA GLY A 167 -31.70 16.69 7.28
C GLY A 167 -30.44 16.92 6.44
N ARG A 168 -30.51 17.79 5.43
CA ARG A 168 -29.34 18.17 4.61
C ARG A 168 -28.83 19.55 4.98
N ALA A 169 -27.51 19.74 4.90
CA ALA A 169 -26.87 21.02 5.19
C ALA A 169 -25.54 21.22 4.43
N THR A 170 -25.20 22.48 4.23
CA THR A 170 -23.84 22.95 3.96
C THR A 170 -23.29 23.55 5.25
N ILE A 171 -22.14 23.05 5.71
CA ILE A 171 -21.46 23.50 6.93
C ILE A 171 -20.11 24.09 6.51
N THR A 172 -19.88 25.37 6.81
CA THR A 172 -18.58 26.01 6.65
C THR A 172 -17.91 26.13 8.01
N TYR A 173 -16.71 25.59 8.13
CA TYR A 173 -15.91 25.62 9.36
C TYR A 173 -14.98 26.84 9.40
N PRO A 174 -14.53 27.27 10.60
CA PRO A 174 -13.64 28.43 10.74
C PRO A 174 -12.29 28.29 10.02
N ASP A 175 -11.82 27.07 9.81
CA ASP A 175 -10.59 26.76 9.06
C ASP A 175 -10.78 26.84 7.54
N GLY A 176 -12.01 27.03 7.06
CA GLY A 176 -12.35 27.06 5.65
C GLY A 176 -12.82 25.72 5.08
N ALA A 177 -12.82 24.64 5.88
CA ALA A 177 -13.39 23.37 5.44
C ALA A 177 -14.90 23.52 5.18
N ILE A 178 -15.40 22.80 4.17
CA ILE A 178 -16.80 22.82 3.78
C ILE A 178 -17.31 21.38 3.77
N TYR A 179 -18.41 21.12 4.49
CA TYR A 179 -19.14 19.86 4.42
C TYR A 179 -20.50 20.08 3.77
N GLU A 180 -20.85 19.23 2.81
CA GLU A 180 -22.16 19.21 2.16
C GLU A 180 -22.74 17.80 2.25
N GLY A 181 -23.84 17.61 2.98
CA GLY A 181 -24.37 16.26 3.15
C GLY A 181 -25.50 16.14 4.17
N GLN A 182 -25.75 14.91 4.59
CA GLN A 182 -26.76 14.61 5.59
C GLN A 182 -26.23 14.89 7.01
N VAL A 183 -27.11 15.42 7.86
CA VAL A 183 -26.84 15.74 9.26
C VAL A 183 -27.94 15.11 10.09
N LEU A 184 -27.56 14.40 11.14
CA LEU A 184 -28.50 13.79 12.09
C LEU A 184 -28.14 14.27 13.48
N ARG A 185 -29.08 14.96 14.15
CA ARG A 185 -28.89 15.51 15.50
C ARG A 185 -27.62 16.35 15.65
N GLY A 186 -27.30 17.13 14.62
CA GLY A 186 -26.13 18.00 14.56
C GLY A 186 -24.80 17.34 14.20
N ALA A 187 -24.74 16.01 14.06
CA ALA A 187 -23.56 15.30 13.58
C ALA A 187 -23.65 15.03 12.08
N ARG A 188 -22.52 15.08 11.36
CA ARG A 188 -22.42 14.60 9.97
C ARG A 188 -22.82 13.13 9.94
N HIS A 189 -23.66 12.75 8.98
CA HIS A 189 -24.25 11.42 8.90
C HIS A 189 -24.53 11.04 7.44
N GLY A 190 -24.70 9.75 7.17
CA GLY A 190 -25.06 9.22 5.87
C GLY A 190 -24.14 9.72 4.75
N GLN A 191 -24.68 10.10 3.60
CA GLN A 191 -23.87 10.56 2.46
C GLN A 191 -23.48 12.03 2.60
N GLY A 192 -22.21 12.35 2.35
CA GLY A 192 -21.75 13.73 2.27
C GLY A 192 -20.32 13.90 1.75
N THR A 193 -20.03 15.12 1.33
CA THR A 193 -18.73 15.56 0.81
C THR A 193 -18.08 16.52 1.79
N LEU A 194 -16.80 16.32 2.09
CA LEU A 194 -15.95 17.24 2.83
C LEU A 194 -14.85 17.75 1.89
N THR A 195 -14.76 19.07 1.75
CA THR A 195 -13.71 19.76 1.01
C THR A 195 -12.85 20.53 2.00
N MET A 196 -11.57 20.20 2.07
CA MET A 196 -10.59 20.88 2.92
C MET A 196 -9.93 22.05 2.15
N PRO A 197 -9.42 23.08 2.86
CA PRO A 197 -8.75 24.23 2.23
C PRO A 197 -7.49 23.88 1.43
N ASP A 198 -6.82 22.79 1.78
CA ASP A 198 -5.61 22.29 1.11
C ASP A 198 -5.93 21.54 -0.21
N GLY A 199 -7.21 21.35 -0.53
CA GLY A 199 -7.66 20.63 -1.72
C GLY A 199 -8.00 19.16 -1.48
N LEU A 200 -7.87 18.63 -0.25
CA LEU A 200 -8.34 17.28 0.07
C LEU A 200 -9.87 17.24 -0.04
N ILE A 201 -10.38 16.26 -0.78
CA ILE A 201 -11.83 16.03 -0.94
C ILE A 201 -12.16 14.61 -0.49
N TYR A 202 -13.10 14.47 0.42
CA TYR A 202 -13.71 13.19 0.77
C TYR A 202 -15.18 13.17 0.35
N GLU A 203 -15.61 12.13 -0.34
CA GLU A 203 -17.00 11.88 -0.73
C GLU A 203 -17.40 10.49 -0.26
N GLY A 204 -18.37 10.37 0.65
CA GLY A 204 -18.81 9.05 1.07
C GLY A 204 -19.68 9.02 2.33
N LEU A 205 -19.64 7.87 2.99
CA LEU A 205 -20.44 7.57 4.17
C LEU A 205 -19.86 8.17 5.46
N TRP A 206 -20.76 8.74 6.25
CA TRP A 206 -20.52 9.34 7.55
C TRP A 206 -21.37 8.66 8.61
N LYS A 207 -20.78 8.41 9.77
CA LYS A 207 -21.46 7.89 10.95
C LYS A 207 -20.97 8.61 12.19
N ASP A 208 -21.90 9.13 12.98
CA ASP A 208 -21.62 9.83 14.24
C ASP A 208 -20.51 10.91 14.12
N GLY A 209 -20.53 11.65 13.00
CA GLY A 209 -19.57 12.72 12.72
C GLY A 209 -18.22 12.25 12.15
N GLN A 210 -18.00 10.95 12.00
CA GLN A 210 -16.77 10.34 11.47
C GLN A 210 -16.98 9.81 10.04
N ILE A 211 -15.88 9.75 9.29
CA ILE A 211 -15.82 9.05 8.01
C ILE A 211 -15.87 7.54 8.30
N ASP A 212 -16.91 6.86 7.83
CA ASP A 212 -17.17 5.45 8.14
C ASP A 212 -18.01 4.78 7.05
N GLY A 213 -17.42 3.81 6.35
CA GLY A 213 -18.00 3.10 5.22
C GLY A 213 -17.30 3.40 3.89
N ALA A 214 -17.95 3.04 2.79
CA ALA A 214 -17.43 3.26 1.45
C ALA A 214 -17.33 4.75 1.11
N GLY A 215 -16.23 5.16 0.50
CA GLY A 215 -16.02 6.52 0.03
C GLY A 215 -14.85 6.67 -0.93
N LYS A 216 -14.74 7.88 -1.47
CA LYS A 216 -13.68 8.34 -2.35
C LYS A 216 -12.92 9.47 -1.65
N LEU A 217 -11.61 9.33 -1.55
CA LEU A 217 -10.70 10.33 -1.00
C LEU A 217 -9.76 10.80 -2.11
N THR A 218 -9.82 12.08 -2.47
CA THR A 218 -8.91 12.73 -3.40
C THR A 218 -7.93 13.59 -2.61
N GLN A 219 -6.64 13.28 -2.70
CA GLN A 219 -5.58 14.03 -2.03
C GLN A 219 -5.18 15.28 -2.84
N PRO A 220 -4.59 16.31 -2.20
CA PRO A 220 -4.12 17.51 -2.89
C PRO A 220 -3.10 17.26 -4.00
N ASN A 221 -2.33 16.17 -3.91
CA ASN A 221 -1.35 15.77 -4.93
C ASN A 221 -1.99 15.09 -6.16
N GLY A 222 -3.30 14.81 -6.13
CA GLY A 222 -4.04 14.12 -7.20
C GLY A 222 -4.24 12.62 -6.97
N ASP A 223 -3.68 12.03 -5.91
CA ASP A 223 -3.93 10.62 -5.59
C ASP A 223 -5.40 10.42 -5.21
N VAL A 224 -6.00 9.35 -5.72
CA VAL A 224 -7.40 9.01 -5.47
C VAL A 224 -7.48 7.64 -4.81
N TYR A 225 -8.09 7.56 -3.64
CA TYR A 225 -8.48 6.31 -3.00
C TYR A 225 -10.00 6.10 -3.12
N GLU A 226 -10.42 4.88 -3.45
CA GLU A 226 -11.81 4.44 -3.46
C GLU A 226 -11.91 3.11 -2.71
N GLY A 227 -12.65 3.06 -1.61
CA GLY A 227 -12.75 1.85 -0.80
C GLY A 227 -13.45 2.08 0.54
N ALA A 228 -13.32 1.14 1.45
CA ALA A 228 -13.88 1.26 2.79
C ALA A 228 -12.95 2.03 3.74
N LEU A 229 -13.55 2.94 4.52
CA LEU A 229 -12.86 3.68 5.57
C LEU A 229 -13.52 3.41 6.92
N VAL A 230 -12.73 3.36 7.98
CA VAL A 230 -13.20 3.24 9.36
C VAL A 230 -12.55 4.34 10.19
N SER A 231 -13.36 5.26 10.72
CA SER A 231 -12.87 6.44 11.44
C SER A 231 -11.83 7.24 10.65
N GLY A 232 -12.04 7.38 9.34
CA GLY A 232 -11.16 8.11 8.43
C GLY A 232 -9.91 7.35 7.92
N ARG A 233 -9.65 6.14 8.41
CA ARG A 233 -8.53 5.30 7.95
C ARG A 233 -8.98 4.28 6.93
N ARG A 234 -8.17 4.00 5.90
CA ARG A 234 -8.43 2.96 4.89
C ARG A 234 -8.39 1.58 5.54
N GLU A 235 -9.42 0.79 5.30
CA GLU A 235 -9.60 -0.53 5.92
C GLU A 235 -10.32 -1.47 4.95
N GLY A 236 -9.95 -2.75 4.93
CA GLY A 236 -10.51 -3.73 4.02
C GLY A 236 -10.17 -3.44 2.55
N LYS A 237 -11.05 -3.81 1.62
CA LYS A 237 -10.78 -3.66 0.18
C LYS A 237 -10.82 -2.20 -0.26
N GLY A 238 -9.85 -1.80 -1.07
CA GLY A 238 -9.83 -0.50 -1.72
C GLY A 238 -8.89 -0.45 -2.92
N ARG A 239 -8.99 0.65 -3.65
CA ARG A 239 -8.20 0.97 -4.83
C ARG A 239 -7.57 2.35 -4.65
N VAL A 240 -6.28 2.47 -4.93
CA VAL A 240 -5.57 3.74 -5.04
C VAL A 240 -5.15 3.93 -6.49
N THR A 241 -5.47 5.07 -7.07
CA THR A 241 -4.91 5.56 -8.34
C THR A 241 -4.01 6.73 -7.99
N TYR A 242 -2.71 6.56 -8.19
CA TYR A 242 -1.71 7.57 -7.86
C TYR A 242 -1.62 8.61 -8.99
N ALA A 243 -1.20 9.83 -8.65
CA ALA A 243 -1.06 10.92 -9.61
C ALA A 243 -0.03 10.63 -10.73
N ASN A 244 0.92 9.72 -10.48
CA ASN A 244 1.90 9.28 -11.47
C ASN A 244 1.37 8.20 -12.44
N GLY A 245 0.12 7.75 -12.29
CA GLY A 245 -0.49 6.71 -13.12
C GLY A 245 -0.49 5.31 -12.50
N ASP A 246 0.28 5.10 -11.43
CA ASP A 246 0.31 3.80 -10.75
C ASP A 246 -1.06 3.48 -10.13
N VAL A 247 -1.36 2.19 -10.02
CA VAL A 247 -2.60 1.70 -9.43
C VAL A 247 -2.28 0.61 -8.42
N TYR A 248 -2.90 0.70 -7.24
CA TYR A 248 -3.00 -0.41 -6.29
C TYR A 248 -4.46 -0.79 -6.09
N GLU A 249 -4.76 -2.09 -6.06
CA GLU A 249 -6.08 -2.62 -5.72
C GLU A 249 -5.91 -3.83 -4.80
N GLY A 250 -6.43 -3.76 -3.58
CA GLY A 250 -6.17 -4.79 -2.58
C GLY A 250 -6.72 -4.49 -1.20
N ASP A 251 -6.22 -5.25 -0.22
CA ASP A 251 -6.55 -5.11 1.19
C ASP A 251 -5.76 -3.99 1.87
N PHE A 252 -6.44 -3.28 2.76
CA PHE A 252 -5.89 -2.27 3.64
C PHE A 252 -6.16 -2.62 5.09
N HIS A 253 -5.20 -2.30 5.95
CA HIS A 253 -5.36 -2.30 7.40
C HIS A 253 -4.63 -1.11 7.99
N ASP A 254 -5.33 -0.27 8.77
CA ASP A 254 -4.74 0.91 9.42
C ASP A 254 -3.94 1.80 8.45
N ASP A 255 -4.56 2.17 7.33
CA ASP A 255 -3.97 2.97 6.25
C ASP A 255 -2.81 2.33 5.47
N LYS A 256 -2.48 1.07 5.70
CA LYS A 256 -1.41 0.36 4.98
C LYS A 256 -1.97 -0.71 4.08
N ARG A 257 -1.28 -0.97 2.97
CA ARG A 257 -1.52 -2.17 2.15
C ARG A 257 -1.17 -3.40 2.99
N ASP A 258 -2.14 -4.26 3.25
CA ASP A 258 -1.96 -5.38 4.18
C ASP A 258 -2.94 -6.50 3.82
N GLY A 259 -2.44 -7.66 3.42
CA GLY A 259 -3.21 -8.75 2.83
C GLY A 259 -2.99 -8.89 1.32
N ALA A 260 -3.98 -9.35 0.58
CA ALA A 260 -3.84 -9.61 -0.85
C ALA A 260 -4.03 -8.33 -1.67
N GLY A 261 -3.16 -8.08 -2.64
CA GLY A 261 -3.29 -6.92 -3.51
C GLY A 261 -2.49 -6.99 -4.79
N LYS A 262 -2.93 -6.20 -5.76
CA LYS A 262 -2.31 -6.02 -7.07
C LYS A 262 -1.83 -4.59 -7.23
N PHE A 263 -0.57 -4.43 -7.61
CA PHE A 263 0.02 -3.16 -7.99
C PHE A 263 0.35 -3.17 -9.48
N ILE A 264 0.04 -2.09 -10.17
CA ILE A 264 0.30 -1.87 -11.60
C ILE A 264 1.02 -0.52 -11.70
N GLY A 265 2.30 -0.55 -12.06
CA GLY A 265 3.07 0.64 -12.36
C GLY A 265 2.76 1.17 -13.77
N ASP A 266 2.85 2.48 -13.95
CA ASP A 266 2.72 3.13 -15.27
C ASP A 266 3.81 2.68 -16.26
N ASP A 267 4.95 2.19 -15.74
CA ASP A 267 6.07 1.64 -16.50
C ASP A 267 5.87 0.18 -16.99
N GLY A 268 4.73 -0.43 -16.67
CA GLY A 268 4.41 -1.82 -17.01
C GLY A 268 4.82 -2.85 -15.95
N PHE A 269 5.43 -2.43 -14.84
CA PHE A 269 5.65 -3.30 -13.69
C PHE A 269 4.31 -3.75 -13.10
N VAL A 270 4.13 -5.04 -12.84
CA VAL A 270 2.93 -5.57 -12.20
C VAL A 270 3.33 -6.49 -11.06
N TYR A 271 2.79 -6.27 -9.87
CA TYR A 271 2.89 -7.21 -8.76
C TYR A 271 1.49 -7.68 -8.37
N GLU A 272 1.33 -8.97 -8.10
CA GLU A 272 0.11 -9.55 -7.55
C GLU A 272 0.48 -10.57 -6.48
N GLY A 273 0.09 -10.32 -5.23
CA GLY A 273 0.47 -11.18 -4.11
C GLY A 273 0.13 -10.59 -2.76
N GLU A 274 0.85 -11.08 -1.75
CA GLU A 274 0.70 -10.66 -0.36
C GLU A 274 1.44 -9.34 -0.06
N TRP A 275 0.89 -8.58 0.88
CA TRP A 275 1.40 -7.32 1.39
C TRP A 275 1.37 -7.36 2.91
N VAL A 276 2.39 -6.82 3.56
CA VAL A 276 2.44 -6.70 5.02
C VAL A 276 2.90 -5.29 5.37
N ALA A 277 2.08 -4.56 6.13
CA ALA A 277 2.39 -3.22 6.60
C ALA A 277 2.90 -2.25 5.51
N GLY A 278 2.41 -2.38 4.28
CA GLY A 278 2.75 -1.51 3.15
C GLY A 278 3.82 -2.06 2.20
N ALA A 279 4.53 -3.12 2.57
CA ALA A 279 5.59 -3.74 1.77
C ALA A 279 5.10 -5.03 1.07
N ILE A 280 5.67 -5.34 -0.08
CA ILE A 280 5.50 -6.64 -0.75
C ILE A 280 6.17 -7.71 0.12
N ALA A 281 5.43 -8.77 0.45
CA ALA A 281 5.88 -9.85 1.32
C ALA A 281 5.13 -11.14 0.99
N GLY A 282 5.60 -12.28 1.50
CA GLY A 282 4.91 -13.56 1.32
C GLY A 282 4.97 -14.04 -0.14
N LYS A 283 3.94 -14.73 -0.61
CA LYS A 283 3.92 -15.28 -1.98
C LYS A 283 3.32 -14.30 -2.97
N GLY A 284 3.94 -14.19 -4.15
CA GLY A 284 3.45 -13.30 -5.19
C GLY A 284 4.01 -13.59 -6.58
N THR A 285 3.51 -12.84 -7.55
CA THR A 285 3.97 -12.83 -8.94
C THR A 285 4.33 -11.41 -9.33
N VAL A 286 5.52 -11.22 -9.91
CA VAL A 286 5.96 -9.97 -10.54
C VAL A 286 6.06 -10.18 -12.05
N THR A 287 5.50 -9.28 -12.82
CA THR A 287 5.81 -9.08 -14.24
C THR A 287 6.60 -7.79 -14.38
N TYR A 288 7.82 -7.88 -14.91
CA TYR A 288 8.70 -6.73 -15.12
C TYR A 288 8.41 -6.05 -16.48
N PRO A 289 8.80 -4.77 -16.65
CA PRO A 289 8.62 -4.04 -17.90
C PRO A 289 9.27 -4.69 -19.14
N ASP A 290 10.33 -5.47 -18.95
CA ASP A 290 10.99 -6.22 -20.02
C ASP A 290 10.23 -7.49 -20.45
N GLY A 291 9.18 -7.87 -19.73
CA GLY A 291 8.38 -9.08 -19.93
C GLY A 291 8.84 -10.28 -19.09
N SER A 292 9.90 -10.13 -18.28
CA SER A 292 10.31 -11.16 -17.33
C SER A 292 9.21 -11.39 -16.29
N VAL A 293 9.02 -12.64 -15.87
CA VAL A 293 8.03 -13.00 -14.85
C VAL A 293 8.71 -13.75 -13.72
N TYR A 294 8.59 -13.25 -12.50
CA TYR A 294 9.01 -13.93 -11.28
C TYR A 294 7.79 -14.42 -10.49
N VAL A 295 7.84 -15.66 -10.02
CA VAL A 295 6.84 -16.26 -9.12
C VAL A 295 7.58 -16.86 -7.93
N GLY A 296 7.28 -16.42 -6.72
CA GLY A 296 8.00 -16.88 -5.54
C GLY A 296 7.68 -16.12 -4.27
N GLU A 297 8.59 -16.24 -3.31
CA GLU A 297 8.51 -15.62 -1.99
C GLU A 297 9.19 -14.25 -1.96
N PHE A 298 8.64 -13.34 -1.14
CA PHE A 298 9.08 -11.97 -0.98
C PHE A 298 9.24 -11.61 0.50
N ARG A 299 10.18 -10.73 0.77
CA ARG A 299 10.38 -10.08 2.07
C ARG A 299 10.90 -8.67 1.85
N ASP A 300 10.28 -7.69 2.50
CA ASP A 300 10.68 -6.28 2.45
C ASP A 300 10.89 -5.78 1.01
N ASP A 301 9.90 -6.00 0.15
CA ASP A 301 9.88 -5.60 -1.27
C ASP A 301 10.82 -6.38 -2.21
N LEU A 302 11.56 -7.37 -1.71
CA LEU A 302 12.56 -8.11 -2.48
C LEU A 302 12.24 -9.61 -2.54
N ALA A 303 12.58 -10.24 -3.66
CA ALA A 303 12.53 -11.70 -3.79
C ALA A 303 13.41 -12.34 -2.69
N ASN A 304 12.85 -13.25 -1.91
CA ASN A 304 13.50 -13.84 -0.75
C ASN A 304 12.89 -15.22 -0.45
N GLY A 305 13.71 -16.26 -0.34
CA GLY A 305 13.22 -17.64 -0.25
C GLY A 305 13.26 -18.33 -1.60
N GLU A 306 12.30 -19.21 -1.89
CA GLU A 306 12.26 -19.91 -3.18
C GLU A 306 11.44 -19.17 -4.24
N GLY A 307 11.91 -19.21 -5.48
CA GLY A 307 11.20 -18.60 -6.59
C GLY A 307 11.76 -18.96 -7.96
N LYS A 308 10.92 -18.72 -8.97
CA LYS A 308 11.20 -18.97 -10.38
C LYS A 308 11.08 -17.68 -11.18
N ILE A 309 12.15 -17.29 -11.86
CA ILE A 309 12.11 -16.25 -12.89
C ILE A 309 12.12 -16.87 -14.28
N THR A 310 11.28 -16.36 -15.17
CA THR A 310 11.21 -16.71 -16.59
C THR A 310 11.44 -15.44 -17.40
N TYR A 311 12.45 -15.45 -18.25
CA TYR A 311 12.82 -14.31 -19.10
C TYR A 311 12.11 -14.37 -20.46
N PRO A 312 12.01 -13.24 -21.19
CA PRO A 312 11.36 -13.19 -22.51
C PRO A 312 11.98 -14.10 -23.57
N ASP A 313 13.27 -14.40 -23.45
CA ASP A 313 13.97 -15.32 -24.36
C ASP A 313 13.65 -16.80 -24.09
N GLY A 314 12.95 -17.10 -22.99
CA GLY A 314 12.62 -18.44 -22.52
C GLY A 314 13.65 -19.03 -21.55
N SER A 315 14.73 -18.32 -21.23
CA SER A 315 15.62 -18.73 -20.15
C SER A 315 14.88 -18.66 -18.80
N THR A 316 15.27 -19.53 -17.87
CA THR A 316 14.68 -19.58 -16.53
C THR A 316 15.73 -19.80 -15.46
N TYR A 317 15.42 -19.35 -14.25
CA TYR A 317 16.08 -19.78 -13.03
C TYR A 317 15.02 -20.13 -12.00
N GLU A 318 15.19 -21.25 -11.31
CA GLU A 318 14.31 -21.74 -10.23
C GLU A 318 15.18 -22.18 -9.06
N GLY A 319 15.02 -21.55 -7.89
CA GLY A 319 15.84 -21.82 -6.72
C GLY A 319 15.75 -20.76 -5.64
N GLU A 320 16.80 -20.66 -4.84
CA GLU A 320 16.92 -19.77 -3.70
C GLU A 320 17.23 -18.29 -4.10
N TRP A 321 16.64 -17.36 -3.34
CA TRP A 321 16.80 -15.92 -3.48
C TRP A 321 17.08 -15.29 -2.13
N VAL A 322 18.03 -14.37 -2.08
CA VAL A 322 18.34 -13.57 -0.90
C VAL A 322 18.39 -12.10 -1.30
N ASP A 323 17.46 -11.33 -0.73
CA ASP A 323 17.35 -9.87 -0.89
C ASP A 323 17.41 -9.43 -2.37
N GLY A 324 16.63 -10.12 -3.23
CA GLY A 324 16.51 -9.82 -4.66
C GLY A 324 17.59 -10.44 -5.54
N VAL A 325 18.51 -11.23 -4.97
CA VAL A 325 19.64 -11.83 -5.69
C VAL A 325 19.56 -13.36 -5.67
N ILE A 326 19.86 -13.97 -6.81
CA ILE A 326 20.03 -15.42 -6.94
C ILE A 326 21.24 -15.87 -6.10
N GLU A 327 20.98 -16.70 -5.10
CA GLU A 327 21.94 -17.21 -4.11
C GLU A 327 21.55 -18.65 -3.74
N GLY A 328 22.45 -19.46 -3.19
CA GLY A 328 22.08 -20.81 -2.72
C GLY A 328 21.90 -21.83 -3.83
N GLN A 329 21.05 -22.85 -3.66
CA GLN A 329 20.84 -23.88 -4.68
C GLN A 329 19.80 -23.47 -5.72
N GLY A 330 19.97 -23.92 -6.96
CA GLY A 330 18.96 -23.71 -7.99
C GLY A 330 19.24 -24.42 -9.32
N ARG A 331 18.33 -24.21 -10.26
CA ARG A 331 18.36 -24.73 -11.62
C ARG A 331 18.15 -23.61 -12.62
N ALA A 332 19.13 -23.37 -13.49
CA ALA A 332 19.01 -22.47 -14.64
C ALA A 332 18.83 -23.27 -15.93
N THR A 333 17.92 -22.84 -16.80
CA THR A 333 17.74 -23.41 -18.14
C THR A 333 17.80 -22.31 -19.19
N TYR A 334 18.33 -22.62 -20.37
CA TYR A 334 18.52 -21.67 -21.45
C TYR A 334 17.92 -22.18 -22.76
N PRO A 335 17.53 -21.29 -23.70
CA PRO A 335 16.90 -21.68 -24.97
C PRO A 335 17.77 -22.57 -25.87
N ASN A 336 19.10 -22.51 -25.71
CA ASN A 336 20.04 -23.40 -26.40
C ASN A 336 20.10 -24.83 -25.82
N GLY A 337 19.25 -25.14 -24.83
CA GLY A 337 19.21 -26.42 -24.13
C GLY A 337 20.29 -26.60 -23.05
N LEU A 338 21.09 -25.56 -22.77
CA LEU A 338 21.99 -25.55 -21.61
C LEU A 338 21.16 -25.61 -20.33
N VAL A 339 21.55 -26.47 -19.42
CA VAL A 339 21.00 -26.59 -18.06
C VAL A 339 22.15 -26.56 -17.07
N TYR A 340 21.99 -25.76 -16.01
CA TYR A 340 22.87 -25.79 -14.84
C TYR A 340 22.03 -26.08 -13.60
N GLU A 341 22.48 -27.04 -12.78
CA GLU A 341 21.88 -27.39 -11.48
C GLU A 341 22.98 -27.39 -10.42
N GLY A 342 22.86 -26.57 -9.38
CA GLY A 342 23.87 -26.48 -8.33
C GLY A 342 23.82 -25.17 -7.57
N GLY A 343 24.96 -24.80 -6.97
CA GLY A 343 25.08 -23.59 -6.19
C GLY A 343 25.22 -22.31 -7.02
N PHE A 344 24.70 -21.22 -6.48
CA PHE A 344 24.79 -19.88 -7.01
C PHE A 344 25.28 -18.92 -5.93
N LYS A 345 26.06 -17.92 -6.37
CA LYS A 345 26.46 -16.78 -5.56
C LYS A 345 26.45 -15.53 -6.42
N SER A 346 25.72 -14.50 -5.99
CA SER A 346 25.56 -13.25 -6.74
C SER A 346 25.18 -13.49 -8.21
N ALA A 347 24.20 -14.37 -8.43
CA ALA A 347 23.71 -14.81 -9.75
C ALA A 347 24.75 -15.51 -10.66
N ARG A 348 25.86 -16.03 -10.11
CA ARG A 348 26.84 -16.84 -10.84
C ARG A 348 26.95 -18.24 -10.26
N ASN A 349 27.21 -19.23 -11.11
CA ASN A 349 27.51 -20.61 -10.70
C ASN A 349 28.65 -20.61 -9.67
N HIS A 350 28.44 -21.27 -8.53
CA HIS A 350 29.37 -21.28 -7.40
C HIS A 350 29.22 -22.55 -6.57
N GLY A 351 30.32 -23.08 -6.03
CA GLY A 351 30.30 -24.35 -5.32
C GLY A 351 30.10 -25.54 -6.27
N TYR A 352 29.52 -26.63 -5.79
CA TYR A 352 29.28 -27.81 -6.62
C TYR A 352 28.11 -27.61 -7.58
N GLY A 353 28.24 -28.06 -8.82
CA GLY A 353 27.13 -28.04 -9.78
C GLY A 353 27.36 -28.85 -11.05
N ILE A 354 26.26 -29.15 -11.72
CA ILE A 354 26.17 -29.96 -12.93
C ILE A 354 25.70 -29.07 -14.08
N MET A 355 26.52 -28.97 -15.12
CA MET A 355 26.19 -28.28 -16.37
C MET A 355 26.01 -29.30 -17.49
N THR A 356 24.89 -29.26 -18.19
CA THR A 356 24.58 -30.15 -19.33
C THR A 356 24.20 -29.33 -20.55
N TYR A 357 24.78 -29.63 -21.71
CA TYR A 357 24.45 -29.02 -22.99
C TYR A 357 23.58 -29.95 -23.83
N ALA A 358 22.86 -29.37 -24.80
CA ALA A 358 22.02 -30.12 -25.72
C ALA A 358 22.80 -31.10 -26.62
N ASP A 359 24.10 -30.87 -26.85
CA ASP A 359 24.97 -31.76 -27.63
C ASP A 359 25.44 -32.99 -26.84
N GLY A 360 25.12 -33.07 -25.54
CA GLY A 360 25.53 -34.15 -24.65
C GLY A 360 26.79 -33.85 -23.83
N TYR A 361 27.43 -32.68 -24.01
CA TYR A 361 28.50 -32.26 -23.12
C TYR A 361 27.97 -32.08 -21.70
N ARG A 362 28.63 -32.69 -20.71
CA ARG A 362 28.28 -32.60 -19.29
C ARG A 362 29.52 -32.32 -18.46
N TYR A 363 29.42 -31.37 -17.55
CA TYR A 363 30.41 -31.12 -16.50
C TYR A 363 29.75 -31.26 -15.15
N GLU A 364 30.39 -31.95 -14.22
CA GLU A 364 29.97 -32.09 -12.83
C GLU A 364 31.19 -31.86 -11.93
N GLY A 365 31.16 -30.82 -11.09
CA GLY A 365 32.30 -30.48 -10.25
C GLY A 365 32.18 -29.09 -9.64
N ASP A 366 33.31 -28.55 -9.17
CA ASP A 366 33.34 -27.26 -8.48
C ASP A 366 33.32 -26.06 -9.45
N TRP A 367 32.74 -24.96 -8.96
CA TRP A 367 32.56 -23.70 -9.64
C TRP A 367 32.95 -22.53 -8.73
N VAL A 368 33.61 -21.52 -9.31
CA VAL A 368 33.86 -20.23 -8.64
C VAL A 368 33.62 -19.12 -9.65
N GLU A 369 32.75 -18.18 -9.31
CA GLU A 369 32.41 -17.00 -10.13
C GLU A 369 32.06 -17.36 -11.59
N GLY A 370 31.30 -18.43 -11.79
CA GLY A 370 30.88 -18.87 -13.12
C GLY A 370 31.91 -19.68 -13.90
N GLN A 371 33.07 -20.00 -13.31
CA GLN A 371 34.12 -20.79 -13.96
C GLN A 371 34.32 -22.13 -13.27
N ARG A 372 34.58 -23.18 -14.07
CA ARG A 372 35.01 -24.48 -13.55
C ARG A 372 36.33 -24.33 -12.81
N GLN A 373 36.36 -24.85 -11.59
CA GLN A 373 37.49 -24.83 -10.67
C GLN A 373 37.52 -26.17 -9.93
N GLY A 374 38.60 -26.44 -9.19
CA GLY A 374 38.65 -27.59 -8.28
C GLY A 374 38.51 -28.93 -9.00
N GLU A 375 37.92 -29.92 -8.34
CA GLU A 375 37.75 -31.25 -8.91
C GLU A 375 36.49 -31.32 -9.78
N GLY A 376 36.55 -32.07 -10.89
CA GLY A 376 35.37 -32.28 -11.73
C GLY A 376 35.48 -33.41 -12.73
N THR A 377 34.32 -33.81 -13.24
CA THR A 377 34.15 -34.78 -14.33
C THR A 377 33.54 -34.09 -15.54
N ALA A 378 34.24 -34.14 -16.67
CA ALA A 378 33.74 -33.68 -17.97
C ALA A 378 33.50 -34.87 -18.90
N THR A 379 32.24 -35.07 -19.30
CA THR A 379 31.83 -36.04 -20.32
C THR A 379 31.55 -35.30 -21.62
N TYR A 380 32.18 -35.73 -22.69
CA TYR A 380 32.07 -35.12 -24.02
C TYR A 380 31.05 -35.89 -24.89
N PRO A 381 30.48 -35.25 -25.93
CA PRO A 381 29.50 -35.86 -26.83
C PRO A 381 29.98 -37.15 -27.53
N ASP A 382 31.29 -37.28 -27.75
CA ASP A 382 31.89 -38.47 -28.37
C ASP A 382 32.00 -39.65 -27.38
N GLY A 383 31.75 -39.44 -26.09
CA GLY A 383 31.93 -40.42 -25.02
C GLY A 383 33.28 -40.31 -24.31
N THR A 384 34.14 -39.35 -24.67
CA THR A 384 35.35 -39.04 -23.91
C THR A 384 34.98 -38.60 -22.51
N VAL A 385 35.72 -39.05 -21.50
CA VAL A 385 35.53 -38.66 -20.10
C VAL A 385 36.85 -38.17 -19.53
N TYR A 386 36.84 -36.99 -18.91
CA TYR A 386 37.94 -36.47 -18.11
C TYR A 386 37.51 -36.36 -16.65
N VAL A 387 38.34 -36.83 -15.72
CA VAL A 387 38.17 -36.68 -14.26
C VAL A 387 39.44 -36.07 -13.70
N GLY A 388 39.36 -34.93 -13.03
CA GLY A 388 40.50 -34.30 -12.37
C GLY A 388 40.32 -32.81 -12.13
N GLU A 389 41.44 -32.12 -11.92
CA GLU A 389 41.44 -30.71 -11.53
C GLU A 389 41.15 -29.74 -12.68
N PHE A 390 40.42 -28.67 -12.37
CA PHE A 390 40.14 -27.54 -13.24
C PHE A 390 40.64 -26.25 -12.59
N LYS A 391 41.15 -25.35 -13.43
CA LYS A 391 41.51 -24.00 -13.05
C LYS A 391 41.17 -23.02 -14.16
N ASP A 392 40.44 -21.97 -13.82
CA ASP A 392 40.00 -20.91 -14.73
C ASP A 392 39.32 -21.48 -15.99
N GLY A 393 38.47 -22.49 -15.78
CA GLY A 393 37.76 -23.15 -16.86
C GLY A 393 38.56 -24.17 -17.68
N GLN A 394 39.83 -24.46 -17.35
CA GLN A 394 40.68 -25.37 -18.12
C GLN A 394 41.12 -26.55 -17.26
N ARG A 395 41.36 -27.71 -17.88
CA ARG A 395 42.00 -28.86 -17.21
C ARG A 395 43.36 -28.43 -16.67
N HIS A 396 43.65 -28.78 -15.43
CA HIS A 396 44.85 -28.41 -14.71
C HIS A 396 45.24 -29.51 -13.72
N GLY A 397 46.36 -29.35 -13.01
CA GLY A 397 46.72 -30.23 -11.90
C GLY A 397 46.83 -31.68 -12.34
N THR A 398 46.28 -32.60 -11.57
CA THR A 398 46.24 -34.03 -11.94
C THR A 398 44.90 -34.43 -12.52
N GLY A 399 44.90 -35.35 -13.49
CA GLY A 399 43.64 -35.86 -14.04
C GLY A 399 43.81 -37.01 -15.02
N LYS A 400 42.69 -37.73 -15.23
CA LYS A 400 42.57 -38.89 -16.10
C LYS A 400 41.59 -38.60 -17.24
N ILE A 401 42.01 -38.80 -18.47
CA ILE A 401 41.15 -38.80 -19.66
C ILE A 401 41.04 -40.21 -20.23
N VAL A 402 39.82 -40.60 -20.60
CA VAL A 402 39.47 -41.88 -21.24
C VAL A 402 38.71 -41.58 -22.52
N MET A 403 39.23 -42.01 -23.66
CA MET A 403 38.57 -41.87 -24.96
C MET A 403 37.83 -43.16 -25.34
N PRO A 404 36.77 -43.07 -26.17
CA PRO A 404 36.00 -44.23 -26.61
C PRO A 404 36.80 -45.25 -27.42
N ASP A 405 37.88 -44.81 -28.08
CA ASP A 405 38.77 -45.66 -28.87
C ASP A 405 39.73 -46.51 -28.01
N GLY A 406 39.71 -46.31 -26.68
CA GLY A 406 40.55 -46.99 -25.72
C GLY A 406 41.82 -46.22 -25.33
N PHE A 407 42.10 -45.06 -25.94
CA PHE A 407 43.19 -44.22 -25.46
C PHE A 407 42.90 -43.72 -24.05
N THR A 408 43.88 -43.81 -23.16
CA THR A 408 43.80 -43.22 -21.83
C THR A 408 45.06 -42.43 -21.50
N TYR A 409 44.90 -41.36 -20.74
CA TYR A 409 46.03 -40.65 -20.12
C TYR A 409 45.71 -40.29 -18.69
N GLU A 410 46.64 -40.54 -17.78
CA GLU A 410 46.56 -40.18 -16.36
C GLU A 410 47.83 -39.47 -15.94
N GLY A 411 47.74 -38.21 -15.51
CA GLY A 411 48.91 -37.42 -15.18
C GLY A 411 48.64 -35.92 -15.04
N GLU A 412 49.69 -35.12 -15.19
CA GLU A 412 49.67 -33.67 -15.03
C GLU A 412 49.13 -32.91 -16.25
N TRP A 413 48.34 -31.87 -15.98
CA TRP A 413 47.72 -30.98 -16.95
C TRP A 413 48.07 -29.52 -16.66
N LYS A 414 48.26 -28.75 -17.72
CA LYS A 414 48.46 -27.30 -17.63
C LYS A 414 47.74 -26.61 -18.78
N ASN A 415 46.89 -25.63 -18.44
CA ASN A 415 46.14 -24.83 -19.41
C ASN A 415 45.41 -25.68 -20.46
N GLY A 416 44.78 -26.77 -20.02
CA GLY A 416 44.02 -27.66 -20.89
C GLY A 416 44.87 -28.69 -21.67
N GLU A 417 46.19 -28.65 -21.58
CA GLU A 417 47.12 -29.55 -22.27
C GLU A 417 47.78 -30.55 -21.32
N ILE A 418 48.13 -31.72 -21.84
CA ILE A 418 48.95 -32.72 -21.14
C ILE A 418 50.39 -32.15 -21.01
N ASP A 419 50.83 -31.87 -19.79
CA ASP A 419 52.09 -31.17 -19.49
C ASP A 419 52.56 -31.53 -18.06
N GLY A 420 53.70 -32.21 -17.95
CA GLY A 420 54.21 -32.77 -16.69
C GLY A 420 54.34 -34.30 -16.74
N GLN A 421 54.36 -34.99 -15.59
CA GLN A 421 54.49 -36.46 -15.56
C GLN A 421 53.15 -37.15 -15.80
N GLY A 422 53.16 -38.31 -16.46
CA GLY A 422 51.95 -39.13 -16.60
C GLY A 422 52.16 -40.45 -17.31
N VAL A 423 51.05 -41.19 -17.46
CA VAL A 423 50.96 -42.48 -18.13
C VAL A 423 49.92 -42.39 -19.25
N ALA A 424 50.34 -42.64 -20.50
CA ALA A 424 49.45 -42.75 -21.66
C ALA A 424 49.35 -44.21 -22.10
N THR A 425 48.14 -44.77 -22.15
CA THR A 425 47.86 -46.07 -22.79
C THR A 425 47.26 -45.82 -24.16
N TYR A 426 47.91 -46.32 -25.20
CA TYR A 426 47.50 -46.16 -26.59
C TYR A 426 46.53 -47.27 -27.02
N THR A 427 45.77 -47.01 -28.09
CA THR A 427 44.75 -47.93 -28.62
C THR A 427 45.32 -49.28 -29.10
N ASN A 428 46.61 -49.34 -29.41
CA ASN A 428 47.33 -50.56 -29.76
C ASN A 428 47.86 -51.35 -28.54
N GLY A 429 47.56 -50.90 -27.32
CA GLY A 429 48.03 -51.48 -26.06
C GLY A 429 49.43 -51.03 -25.62
N ASP A 430 50.09 -50.14 -26.37
CA ASP A 430 51.35 -49.56 -25.94
C ASP A 430 51.12 -48.63 -24.74
N VAL A 431 52.10 -48.50 -23.85
CA VAL A 431 52.03 -47.66 -22.66
C VAL A 431 53.28 -46.79 -22.58
N TYR A 432 53.11 -45.47 -22.51
CA TYR A 432 54.19 -44.55 -22.20
C TYR A 432 54.05 -44.01 -20.78
N GLU A 433 55.10 -44.10 -19.98
CA GLU A 433 55.20 -43.51 -18.65
C GLU A 433 56.38 -42.53 -18.64
N GLY A 434 56.13 -41.25 -18.37
CA GLY A 434 57.18 -40.23 -18.34
C GLY A 434 56.67 -38.80 -18.48
N ALA A 435 57.57 -37.88 -18.82
CA ALA A 435 57.23 -36.48 -18.96
C ALA A 435 56.55 -36.15 -20.30
N PHE A 436 55.71 -35.13 -20.27
CA PHE A 436 55.00 -34.58 -21.41
C PHE A 436 55.16 -33.06 -21.46
N LYS A 437 55.08 -32.51 -22.68
CA LYS A 437 54.98 -31.07 -22.92
C LYS A 437 54.05 -30.81 -24.09
N ALA A 438 52.97 -30.05 -23.86
CA ALA A 438 51.98 -29.70 -24.88
C ALA A 438 51.46 -30.94 -25.65
N GLY A 439 51.10 -32.00 -24.92
CA GLY A 439 50.60 -33.26 -25.49
C GLY A 439 51.65 -34.22 -26.06
N LYS A 440 52.92 -33.81 -26.12
CA LYS A 440 53.99 -34.66 -26.68
C LYS A 440 54.85 -35.27 -25.57
N ARG A 441 55.28 -36.51 -25.76
CA ARG A 441 56.31 -37.16 -24.93
C ARG A 441 57.58 -36.31 -24.93
N GLN A 442 58.12 -36.03 -23.75
CA GLN A 442 59.22 -35.09 -23.56
C GLN A 442 60.06 -35.49 -22.34
N GLY A 443 61.36 -35.24 -22.34
CA GLY A 443 62.21 -35.54 -21.18
C GLY A 443 62.33 -37.05 -20.91
N SER A 444 62.58 -37.45 -19.67
CA SER A 444 62.77 -38.86 -19.33
C SER A 444 61.44 -39.64 -19.38
N GLY A 445 61.45 -40.82 -19.98
CA GLY A 445 60.30 -41.72 -19.98
C GLY A 445 60.57 -43.09 -20.61
N THR A 446 59.64 -44.01 -20.39
CA THR A 446 59.67 -45.39 -20.85
C THR A 446 58.42 -45.71 -21.66
N MET A 447 58.61 -46.15 -22.90
CA MET A 447 57.59 -46.80 -23.71
C MET A 447 57.62 -48.31 -23.48
N ARG A 448 56.49 -48.93 -23.19
CA ARG A 448 56.27 -50.38 -23.15
C ARG A 448 55.34 -50.74 -24.29
N TYR A 449 55.79 -51.59 -25.20
CA TYR A 449 55.01 -51.99 -26.36
C TYR A 449 54.13 -53.19 -26.02
N SER A 450 52.98 -53.32 -26.65
CA SER A 450 52.07 -54.46 -26.44
C SER A 450 52.68 -55.82 -26.76
N ASN A 451 53.74 -55.85 -27.57
CA ASN A 451 54.54 -57.05 -27.84
C ASN A 451 55.53 -57.42 -26.71
N GLY A 452 55.59 -56.66 -25.62
CA GLY A 452 56.49 -56.87 -24.48
C GLY A 452 57.85 -56.16 -24.58
N ALA A 453 58.16 -55.51 -25.72
CA ALA A 453 59.37 -54.69 -25.83
C ALA A 453 59.27 -53.43 -24.96
N SER A 454 60.40 -52.82 -24.62
CA SER A 454 60.40 -51.51 -23.97
C SER A 454 61.50 -50.61 -24.51
N ALA A 455 61.28 -49.30 -24.51
CA ALA A 455 62.25 -48.29 -24.90
C ALA A 455 62.29 -47.18 -23.86
N SER A 456 63.43 -47.00 -23.19
CA SER A 456 63.61 -46.01 -22.12
C SER A 456 64.70 -45.01 -22.50
N GLY A 457 64.46 -43.73 -22.20
CA GLY A 457 65.46 -42.69 -22.46
C GLY A 457 64.89 -41.29 -22.42
N LYS A 458 65.59 -40.36 -23.06
CA LYS A 458 65.16 -38.97 -23.24
C LYS A 458 64.30 -38.84 -24.49
N TRP A 459 63.15 -38.19 -24.37
CA TRP A 459 62.21 -37.93 -25.45
C TRP A 459 62.23 -36.43 -25.79
N ILE A 460 62.18 -36.11 -27.09
CA ILE A 460 62.16 -34.75 -27.60
C ILE A 460 61.09 -34.66 -28.68
N ASP A 461 60.08 -33.81 -28.46
CA ASP A 461 58.98 -33.59 -29.40
C ASP A 461 58.27 -34.89 -29.85
N GLY A 462 58.13 -35.84 -28.92
CA GLY A 462 57.49 -37.11 -29.19
C GLY A 462 58.40 -38.20 -29.75
N ALA A 463 59.69 -37.96 -30.02
CA ALA A 463 60.63 -38.96 -30.50
C ALA A 463 61.65 -39.34 -29.41
N LEU A 464 62.08 -40.61 -29.37
CA LEU A 464 63.17 -41.06 -28.50
C LEU A 464 64.50 -40.56 -29.08
N ASP A 465 65.31 -39.91 -28.25
CA ASP A 465 66.65 -39.45 -28.59
C ASP A 465 67.56 -40.65 -28.93
N SER A 466 68.58 -40.45 -29.78
CA SER A 466 69.37 -41.53 -30.39
C SER A 466 70.13 -42.42 -29.40
N ASP A 467 70.24 -42.00 -28.15
CA ASP A 467 70.92 -42.70 -27.06
C ASP A 467 69.97 -43.58 -26.20
N GLY A 468 68.72 -43.75 -26.63
CA GLY A 468 67.71 -44.55 -25.91
C GLY A 468 68.00 -46.05 -25.91
N ALA A 469 67.77 -46.71 -24.77
CA ALA A 469 67.94 -48.16 -24.64
C ALA A 469 66.63 -48.89 -25.00
N VAL A 470 66.67 -49.75 -26.01
CA VAL A 470 65.55 -50.62 -26.43
C VAL A 470 65.81 -52.05 -25.97
N THR A 471 64.86 -52.64 -25.24
CA THR A 471 64.88 -54.04 -24.80
C THR A 471 63.80 -54.81 -25.57
N THR A 472 64.18 -55.89 -26.26
CA THR A 472 63.23 -56.80 -26.92
C THR A 472 62.77 -57.91 -25.98
N PRO A 473 61.56 -58.47 -26.17
CA PRO A 473 61.11 -59.63 -25.41
C PRO A 473 62.04 -60.84 -25.66
N PRO A 474 62.22 -61.74 -24.68
CA PRO A 474 62.86 -63.02 -24.94
C PRO A 474 62.02 -63.85 -25.94
N GLU A 475 62.68 -64.53 -26.89
CA GLU A 475 62.01 -65.44 -27.83
C GLU A 475 61.21 -66.53 -27.07
N PRO A 476 60.02 -66.92 -27.57
CA PRO A 476 59.24 -67.98 -26.93
C PRO A 476 60.03 -69.29 -27.00
N GLN A 477 60.48 -69.77 -25.84
CA GLN A 477 61.05 -71.11 -25.72
C GLN A 477 59.93 -72.13 -25.89
N THR A 478 59.98 -72.90 -26.98
CA THR A 478 59.22 -74.13 -27.15
C THR A 478 59.69 -75.15 -26.12
N GLY A 479 58.90 -75.39 -25.07
CA GLY A 479 59.15 -76.40 -24.05
C GLY A 479 58.10 -77.52 -24.11
N GLU A 480 58.60 -78.74 -24.23
CA GLU A 480 57.92 -80.01 -24.46
C GLU A 480 56.87 -80.43 -23.41
N GLU A 481 55.92 -81.24 -23.88
CA GLU A 481 55.03 -82.08 -23.08
C GLU A 481 55.77 -82.87 -22.00
N ASN A 482 55.17 -82.95 -20.81
CA ASN A 482 55.26 -84.20 -20.05
C ASN A 482 53.97 -84.45 -19.27
N ALA A 483 53.38 -85.61 -19.58
CA ALA A 483 52.17 -86.14 -18.97
C ALA A 483 52.49 -86.86 -17.65
N ALA A 484 51.61 -86.71 -16.66
CA ALA A 484 51.30 -87.77 -15.68
C ALA A 484 49.95 -87.50 -15.00
N GLU A 485 49.01 -88.41 -15.29
CA GLU A 485 47.84 -88.86 -14.51
C GLU A 485 48.08 -88.97 -12.99
N THR A 486 47.13 -89.10 -12.05
CA THR A 486 45.66 -89.14 -11.93
C THR A 486 45.38 -89.12 -10.41
N GLY A 487 44.16 -88.76 -9.99
CA GLY A 487 43.72 -89.01 -8.61
C GLY A 487 42.46 -88.22 -8.24
N ALA A 488 41.30 -88.77 -8.58
CA ALA A 488 39.99 -88.24 -8.21
C ALA A 488 39.68 -88.52 -6.73
N GLU A 489 39.01 -87.59 -6.05
CA GLU A 489 37.96 -87.88 -5.06
C GLU A 489 37.16 -86.60 -4.73
N THR A 490 35.86 -86.67 -4.97
CA THR A 490 34.76 -85.84 -4.43
C THR A 490 33.95 -86.83 -3.55
N PRO A 491 33.22 -86.46 -2.46
CA PRO A 491 32.24 -85.35 -2.48
C PRO A 491 31.81 -84.69 -1.14
N ALA A 492 30.87 -83.74 -1.32
CA ALA A 492 29.75 -83.36 -0.41
C ALA A 492 30.07 -82.45 0.79
N ALA A 493 29.16 -81.63 1.33
CA ALA A 493 27.92 -80.93 0.95
C ALA A 493 27.46 -80.17 2.23
N ALA A 494 26.53 -79.20 2.08
CA ALA A 494 25.74 -78.53 3.14
C ALA A 494 26.49 -77.46 3.97
N GLU A 495 25.91 -76.32 4.41
CA GLU A 495 24.51 -75.86 4.50
C GLU A 495 24.48 -74.33 4.77
N GLU A 496 23.41 -73.69 4.29
CA GLU A 496 22.62 -72.59 4.88
C GLU A 496 23.17 -71.17 5.22
N THR A 497 22.62 -70.22 4.45
CA THR A 497 22.14 -68.83 4.72
C THR A 497 21.48 -68.57 6.11
N PRO A 498 21.19 -67.31 6.57
CA PRO A 498 20.63 -66.21 5.76
C PRO A 498 20.99 -64.74 6.11
N ALA A 499 20.39 -63.90 5.27
CA ALA A 499 20.37 -62.45 5.13
C ALA A 499 20.07 -61.61 6.38
N GLY A 500 20.60 -60.37 6.38
CA GLY A 500 20.20 -59.27 7.24
C GLY A 500 19.51 -58.16 6.43
N GLN A 501 18.34 -57.76 6.90
CA GLN A 501 17.38 -56.82 6.31
C GLN A 501 17.72 -55.35 6.54
N ALA A 502 17.14 -54.51 5.68
CA ALA A 502 17.04 -53.06 5.78
C ALA A 502 15.97 -52.63 6.79
N GLU A 503 16.22 -51.52 7.51
CA GLU A 503 15.21 -50.77 8.25
C GLU A 503 15.20 -49.30 7.82
N THR A 504 14.03 -48.85 7.37
CA THR A 504 13.57 -47.46 7.27
C THR A 504 12.98 -47.00 8.61
N PRO A 505 13.10 -45.72 9.02
CA PRO A 505 12.31 -45.15 10.11
C PRO A 505 11.05 -44.40 9.61
N PRO A 506 9.97 -44.31 10.41
CA PRO A 506 8.74 -43.63 10.04
C PRO A 506 8.69 -42.16 10.47
N ALA A 507 7.75 -41.46 9.86
CA ALA A 507 7.36 -40.07 10.09
C ALA A 507 6.58 -39.86 11.39
N GLU A 508 6.76 -38.66 11.95
CA GLU A 508 5.69 -37.79 12.49
C GLU A 508 5.92 -36.37 11.96
#